data_AF-A0A656JVM5-F1
#
_entry.id   AF-A0A656JVM5-F1
#
_cell.length_a   1.000
_cell.length_b   1.000
_cell.length_c   1.000
_cell.angle_alpha   90.00
_cell.angle_beta   90.00
_cell.angle_gamma   90.00
#
_symmetry.space_group_name_H-M   'P 1'
#
loop_
_entity.id
_entity.type
_entity.pdbx_description
1 polymer ?
#
loop_
_entity_poly.entity_id
_entity_poly.type
_entity_poly.pdbx_seq_one_letter_code
_entity_poly.pdbx_strand_id
1 'polypeptide(L)' 'VFFNAAQLVAWELHLTQRSAQVFQTTGCHGVAEGSALALAAQLGDGTARLLIERQKTTQMTFALASSPAVGG' A
#
# COMPACT_ATOMS: atom_id res chain seq x y z
N VAL A 1 9.39 4.77 -7.18
CA VAL A 1 9.75 4.82 -5.74
C VAL A 1 9.81 3.40 -5.19
N PHE A 2 10.70 3.13 -4.24
CA PHE A 2 10.75 1.85 -3.53
C PHE A 2 10.63 2.13 -2.04
N PHE A 3 9.75 1.40 -1.36
CA PHE A 3 9.58 1.49 0.08
C PHE A 3 10.20 0.27 0.75
N ASN A 4 10.87 0.49 1.88
CA ASN A 4 11.30 -0.62 2.72
C ASN A 4 10.12 -1.16 3.54
N ALA A 5 10.28 -2.35 4.11
CA ALA A 5 9.23 -2.99 4.90
C ALA A 5 8.74 -2.11 6.06
N ALA A 6 9.65 -1.43 6.77
CA ALA A 6 9.31 -0.56 7.89
C ALA A 6 8.41 0.62 7.50
N GLN A 7 8.62 1.21 6.31
CA GLN A 7 7.75 2.26 5.76
C GLN A 7 6.36 1.73 5.41
N LEU A 8 6.26 0.47 4.99
CA LEU A 8 5.00 -0.17 4.64
C LEU A 8 4.21 -0.64 5.88
N VAL A 9 4.88 -0.97 6.99
CA VAL A 9 4.24 -1.38 8.25
C VAL A 9 3.31 -0.30 8.80
N ALA A 10 3.63 0.98 8.60
CA ALA A 10 2.78 2.10 9.01
C ALA A 10 1.37 2.05 8.37
N TRP A 11 1.22 1.36 7.24
CA TRP A 11 -0.03 1.26 6.50
C TRP A 11 -0.78 -0.05 6.72
N GLU A 12 -0.33 -0.94 7.63
CA GLU A 12 -0.93 -2.26 7.86
C GLU A 12 -2.38 -2.22 8.36
N LEU A 13 -2.77 -1.14 9.03
CA LEU A 13 -4.15 -0.91 9.47
C LEU A 13 -5.09 -0.56 8.31
N HIS A 14 -4.55 -0.06 7.20
CA HIS A 14 -5.31 0.36 6.02
C HIS A 14 -5.35 -0.71 4.92
N LEU A 15 -4.67 -1.85 5.13
CA LEU A 15 -4.70 -2.99 4.23
C LEU A 15 -6.06 -3.70 4.31
N THR A 16 -6.63 -4.04 3.16
CA THR A 16 -7.87 -4.81 3.12
C THR A 16 -7.61 -6.29 3.34
N GLN A 17 -6.43 -6.77 2.94
CA GLN A 17 -6.05 -8.18 3.06
C GLN A 17 -4.64 -8.32 3.61
N ARG A 18 -4.53 -8.99 4.76
CA ARG A 18 -3.25 -9.29 5.40
C ARG A 18 -2.82 -10.70 5.05
N SER A 19 -1.77 -10.82 4.24
CA SER A 19 -1.22 -12.14 3.88
C SER A 19 -0.05 -12.50 4.79
N ALA A 20 -0.19 -13.59 5.54
CA ALA A 20 0.90 -14.15 6.34
C ALA A 20 2.06 -14.65 5.45
N GLN A 21 1.75 -15.17 4.25
CA GLN A 21 2.75 -15.65 3.30
C GLN A 21 3.62 -14.50 2.76
N VAL A 22 3.02 -13.35 2.48
CA VAL A 22 3.77 -12.15 2.04
C VAL A 22 4.63 -11.62 3.19
N PHE A 23 4.08 -11.58 4.41
CA PHE A 23 4.79 -11.12 5.59
C PHE A 23 6.08 -11.92 5.86
N GLN A 24 6.07 -13.25 5.69
CA GLN A 24 7.28 -14.05 5.91
C GLN A 24 8.41 -13.73 4.93
N THR A 25 8.08 -13.31 3.71
CA THR A 25 9.07 -13.04 2.66
C THR A 25 9.48 -11.57 2.63
N THR A 26 8.57 -10.64 2.92
CA THR A 26 8.78 -9.20 2.72
C THR A 26 8.74 -8.37 4.01
N GLY A 27 8.35 -8.95 5.13
CA GLY A 27 8.21 -8.25 6.42
C GLY A 27 7.01 -7.29 6.48
N CYS A 28 6.08 -7.35 5.52
CA CYS A 28 4.85 -6.58 5.54
C CYS A 28 3.68 -7.40 4.98
N HIS A 29 2.47 -7.13 5.46
CA HIS A 29 1.30 -7.94 5.11
C HIS A 29 0.73 -7.72 3.70
N GLY A 30 1.10 -6.63 3.03
CA GLY A 30 0.58 -6.27 1.70
C GLY A 30 1.43 -5.23 0.98
N VAL A 31 2.42 -5.69 0.20
CA VAL A 31 3.36 -4.80 -0.52
C VAL A 31 2.64 -3.86 -1.50
N ALA A 32 1.71 -4.37 -2.31
CA ALA A 32 1.04 -3.58 -3.34
C ALA A 32 0.19 -2.45 -2.74
N GLU A 33 -0.70 -2.78 -1.80
CA GLU A 33 -1.57 -1.80 -1.14
C GLU A 33 -0.77 -0.80 -0.30
N GLY A 34 0.19 -1.29 0.51
CA GLY A 34 1.03 -0.42 1.31
C GLY A 34 1.85 0.55 0.46
N SER A 35 2.40 0.09 -0.66
CA SER A 35 3.17 0.97 -1.56
C SER A 35 2.29 2.00 -2.24
N ALA A 36 1.08 1.62 -2.65
CA ALA A 36 0.12 2.55 -3.24
C ALA A 36 -0.30 3.62 -2.25
N LEU A 37 -0.66 3.24 -1.02
CA LEU A 37 -1.05 4.15 0.05
C LEU A 37 0.08 5.10 0.46
N ALA A 38 1.29 4.56 0.67
CA ALA A 38 2.45 5.35 1.06
C ALA A 38 2.79 6.41 0.00
N LEU A 39 2.77 6.03 -1.29
CA LEU A 39 3.03 6.97 -2.38
C LEU A 39 1.93 8.02 -2.52
N ALA A 40 0.67 7.61 -2.46
CA ALA A 40 -0.45 8.55 -2.54
C ALA A 40 -0.39 9.57 -1.39
N ALA A 41 -0.18 9.11 -0.15
CA ALA A 41 -0.07 9.99 1.00
C ALA A 41 1.13 10.95 0.89
N GLN A 42 2.26 10.49 0.35
CA GLN A 42 3.45 11.31 0.14
C GLN A 42 3.26 12.40 -0.92
N LEU A 43 2.45 12.13 -1.96
CA LEU A 43 2.15 13.09 -3.03
C LEU A 43 0.97 14.02 -2.69
N GLY A 44 0.12 13.61 -1.74
CA GLY A 44 -1.03 14.37 -1.26
C GLY A 44 -0.78 15.04 0.09
N ASP A 45 -1.86 15.17 0.86
CA ASP A 45 -1.90 15.86 2.16
C ASP A 45 -1.49 14.96 3.35
N GLY A 46 -0.86 13.82 3.08
CA GLY A 46 -0.56 12.79 4.07
C GLY A 46 -1.69 11.77 4.28
N THR A 47 -2.86 11.96 3.65
CA THR A 47 -3.93 10.96 3.66
C THR A 47 -3.98 10.19 2.35
N ALA A 48 -4.36 8.91 2.41
CA ALA A 48 -4.56 8.08 1.23
C ALA A 48 -5.66 7.05 1.48
N ARG A 49 -6.41 6.73 0.42
CA ARG A 49 -7.40 5.65 0.43
C ARG A 49 -7.20 4.71 -0.75
N LEU A 50 -7.52 3.44 -0.56
CA LEU A 50 -7.55 2.47 -1.65
C LEU A 50 -8.77 2.74 -2.54
N LEU A 51 -8.52 2.84 -3.84
CA LEU A 51 -9.54 2.86 -4.89
C LEU A 51 -9.73 1.46 -5.48
N ILE A 52 -8.64 0.71 -5.60
CA ILE A 52 -8.64 -0.69 -6.02
C ILE A 52 -7.91 -1.46 -4.94
N GLU A 53 -8.68 -2.28 -4.22
CA GLU A 53 -8.16 -3.25 -3.26
C GLU A 53 -7.28 -4.30 -3.96
N ARG A 54 -6.48 -5.03 -3.18
CA ARG A 54 -5.52 -6.03 -3.66
C ARG A 54 -6.12 -6.99 -4.70
N GLN A 55 -5.76 -6.80 -5.96
CA GLN A 55 -6.01 -7.74 -7.05
C GLN A 55 -4.83 -8.70 -7.16
N LYS A 56 -5.09 -10.01 -7.10
CA LYS A 56 -4.05 -11.05 -7.20
C LYS A 56 -4.27 -11.90 -8.44
N THR A 57 -3.21 -12.05 -9.22
CA THR A 57 -3.07 -13.10 -10.22
C THR A 57 -2.06 -14.15 -9.75
N THR A 58 -1.82 -15.17 -10.56
CA THR A 58 -0.87 -16.26 -10.25
C THR A 58 0.55 -15.77 -9.99
N GLN A 59 0.95 -14.64 -10.57
CA GLN A 59 2.32 -14.12 -10.49
C GLN A 59 2.42 -12.70 -9.93
N MET A 60 1.34 -11.92 -9.94
CA MET A 60 1.39 -10.50 -9.64
C MET A 60 0.30 -10.09 -8.65
N THR A 61 0.58 -9.02 -7.91
CA THR A 61 -0.41 -8.31 -7.09
C THR A 61 -0.45 -6.84 -7.48
N PHE A 62 -1.65 -6.29 -7.60
CA PHE A 62 -1.90 -4.91 -7.99
C PHE A 62 -2.86 -4.26 -6.99
N ALA A 63 -2.64 -2.97 -6.71
CA ALA A 63 -3.52 -2.14 -5.91
C ALA A 63 -3.41 -0.68 -6.39
N LEU A 64 -4.47 0.10 -6.20
CA LEU A 64 -4.49 1.53 -6.54
C LEU A 64 -4.98 2.32 -5.35
N ALA A 65 -4.28 3.42 -5.04
CA ALA A 65 -4.67 4.36 -4.01
C ALA A 65 -4.71 5.79 -4.57
N SER A 66 -5.49 6.64 -3.91
CA SER A 66 -5.54 8.08 -4.18
C SER A 66 -5.50 8.86 -2.88
N SER A 67 -4.86 10.02 -2.93
CA SER A 67 -4.93 11.05 -1.90
C SER A 67 -5.71 12.26 -2.44
N PRO A 68 -6.32 13.08 -1.57
CA PRO A 68 -6.68 14.44 -1.94
C PRO A 68 -5.45 15.17 -2.50
N ALA A 69 -5.64 15.95 -3.55
CA ALA A 69 -4.59 16.85 -4.01
C ALA A 69 -4.32 17.89 -2.92
N VAL A 70 -3.04 18.15 -2.62
CA VAL A 70 -2.69 19.33 -1.84
C VAL A 70 -3.06 20.52 -2.72
N GLY A 71 -4.14 21.22 -2.37
CA GLY A 71 -4.50 22.46 -3.04
C GLY A 71 -3.34 23.45 -2.93
N GLY A 72 -2.95 24.02 -4.08
CA GLY A 72 -2.08 25.20 -4.15
C GLY A 72 -2.83 26.48 -3.84
#